data_AF-A0A6M0G3X9-F1
#
_entry.id   AF-A0A6M0G3X9-F1
#
_cell.length_a   1.000
_cell.length_b   1.000
_cell.length_c   1.000
_cell.angle_alpha   90.00
_cell.angle_beta   90.00
_cell.angle_gamma   90.00
#
_symmetry.space_group_name_H-M   'P 1'
#
loop_
_entity.id
_entity.type
_entity.pdbx_description
1 polymer ?
#
loop_
_entity_poly.entity_id
_entity_poly.type
_entity_poly.pdbx_seq_one_letter_code
_entity_poly.pdbx_strand_id
1 'polypeptide(L)'
;MQITLSSQQSRILESLSQQGRYPSIEDAIDTALVLLANEIIQQNPDVTPDYIAWVEQTRLKIDAGVKAAEQGDILAADEVLAQLRHKVNAAKAASA
;
A
#
# COMPACT_ATOMS: atom_id res chain seq x y z
N MET A 1 -18.81 8.94 -0.11
CA MET A 1 -17.88 8.30 0.86
C MET A 1 -18.60 8.22 2.21
N GLN A 2 -18.61 7.09 2.93
CA GLN A 2 -19.29 6.98 4.24
C GLN A 2 -18.24 7.01 5.35
N ILE A 3 -18.16 8.13 6.06
CA ILE A 3 -17.23 8.34 7.16
C ILE A 3 -18.01 8.62 8.45
N THR A 4 -17.57 8.02 9.55
CA THR A 4 -18.15 8.27 10.87
C THR A 4 -17.25 9.25 11.61
N LEU A 5 -17.75 10.46 11.82
CA LEU A 5 -17.05 11.51 12.54
C LEU A 5 -17.39 11.46 14.03
N SER A 6 -16.43 11.82 14.88
CA SER A 6 -16.71 12.06 16.29
C SER A 6 -17.59 13.30 16.47
N SER A 7 -18.32 13.38 17.58
CA SER A 7 -19.15 14.54 17.91
C SER A 7 -18.36 15.85 18.03
N GLN A 8 -17.04 15.78 18.25
CA GLN A 8 -16.16 16.94 18.24
C GLN A 8 -15.84 17.38 16.80
N GLN A 9 -15.49 16.45 15.91
CA GLN A 9 -15.20 16.73 14.51
C GLN A 9 -16.42 17.33 13.79
N SER A 10 -17.62 16.78 14.02
CA SER A 10 -18.85 17.32 13.43
C SER A 10 -19.10 18.77 13.83
N ARG A 11 -18.94 19.12 15.12
CA ARG A 11 -19.12 20.50 15.61
C ARG A 11 -18.12 21.48 15.00
N ILE A 12 -16.87 21.05 14.81
CA ILE A 12 -15.84 21.88 14.17
C ILE A 12 -16.22 22.15 12.70
N LEU A 13 -16.62 21.11 11.96
CA LEU A 13 -17.00 21.25 10.56
C LEU A 13 -18.26 22.09 10.35
N GLU A 14 -19.27 21.91 11.20
CA GLU A 14 -20.47 22.75 11.20
C GLU A 14 -20.13 24.23 11.45
N SER A 15 -19.27 24.51 12.43
CA SER A 15 -18.81 25.87 12.73
C SER A 15 -18.04 26.49 11.56
N LEU A 16 -17.16 25.72 10.91
CA LEU A 16 -16.39 26.18 9.74
C LEU A 16 -17.28 26.46 8.53
N SER A 17 -18.34 25.68 8.34
CA SER A 17 -19.34 25.92 7.29
C SER A 17 -20.20 27.15 7.60
N GLN A 18 -20.66 27.32 8.85
CA GLN A 18 -21.45 28.48 9.28
C GLN A 18 -20.68 29.81 9.18
N GLN A 19 -19.36 29.78 9.34
CA GLN A 19 -18.49 30.95 9.17
C GLN A 19 -18.29 31.33 7.69
N GLY A 20 -18.86 30.58 6.75
CA GLY A 20 -18.71 30.82 5.31
C GLY A 20 -17.30 30.55 4.78
N ARG A 21 -16.45 29.90 5.58
CA ARG A 21 -15.05 29.61 5.19
C ARG A 21 -14.99 28.49 4.15
N TYR A 22 -15.97 27.60 4.16
CA TYR A 22 -16.14 26.53 3.17
C TYR A 22 -17.59 26.51 2.67
N PRO A 23 -17.82 26.31 1.36
CA PRO A 23 -19.18 26.29 0.79
C PRO A 23 -20.06 25.14 1.33
N SER A 24 -19.43 24.05 1.78
CA SER A 24 -20.10 22.91 2.38
C SER A 24 -19.22 22.20 3.41
N ILE A 25 -19.82 21.28 4.18
CA ILE A 25 -19.07 20.37 5.05
C ILE A 25 -18.17 19.45 4.22
N GLU A 26 -18.61 19.03 3.04
CA GLU A 26 -17.83 18.18 2.13
C GLU A 26 -16.56 18.90 1.66
N ASP A 27 -16.66 20.16 1.24
CA ASP A 27 -15.50 20.97 0.86
C ASP A 27 -14.49 21.15 2.00
N ALA A 28 -14.99 21.30 3.24
CA ALA A 28 -14.15 21.41 4.43
C ALA A 28 -13.39 20.11 4.71
N ILE A 29 -14.04 18.96 4.50
CA ILE A 29 -13.43 17.63 4.66
C ILE A 29 -12.41 17.38 3.57
N ASP A 30 -12.74 17.65 2.31
CA ASP A 30 -11.82 17.48 1.18
C ASP A 30 -10.57 18.34 1.36
N THR A 31 -10.74 19.60 1.78
CA THR A 31 -9.61 20.47 2.09
C THR A 31 -8.74 19.91 3.23
N ALA A 32 -9.36 19.41 4.30
CA ALA A 32 -8.62 18.81 5.41
C ALA A 32 -7.84 17.55 4.99
N LEU A 33 -8.41 16.72 4.12
CA LEU A 33 -7.75 15.53 3.59
C LEU A 33 -6.56 15.89 2.70
N VAL A 34 -6.68 16.94 1.87
CA VAL A 34 -5.55 17.45 1.07
C VAL A 34 -4.42 17.96 1.96
N LEU A 35 -4.75 18.71 3.02
CA LEU A 35 -3.76 19.19 3.98
C LEU A 35 -3.05 18.03 4.69
N LEU A 36 -3.81 17.01 5.11
CA LEU A 36 -3.25 15.81 5.73
C LEU A 36 -2.35 15.05 4.76
N ALA A 37 -2.75 14.89 3.50
CA ALA A 37 -1.93 14.24 2.49
C ALA A 37 -0.60 15.00 2.28
N ASN A 38 -0.66 16.33 2.20
CA ASN A 38 0.54 17.16 2.08
C ASN A 38 1.44 17.05 3.32
N GLU A 39 0.87 17.04 4.52
CA GLU A 39 1.62 16.86 5.77
C GLU A 39 2.31 15.49 5.81
N ILE A 40 1.61 14.42 5.41
CA ILE A 40 2.17 13.07 5.33
C ILE A 40 3.35 13.02 4.36
N ILE A 41 3.23 13.65 3.19
CA ILE A 41 4.32 13.73 2.19
C ILE A 41 5.51 14.54 2.73
N GLN A 42 5.25 15.65 3.43
CA GLN A 42 6.32 16.47 4.01
C GLN A 42 7.06 15.76 5.15
N GLN A 43 6.34 15.06 6.02
CA GLN A 43 6.91 14.31 7.13
C GLN A 43 7.62 13.04 6.67
N ASN A 44 7.20 12.48 5.53
CA ASN A 44 7.73 11.25 4.97
C ASN A 44 8.12 11.47 3.51
N PRO A 45 9.20 12.21 3.23
CA PRO A 45 9.63 12.51 1.86
C PRO A 45 9.94 11.26 1.03
N ASP A 46 10.24 10.14 1.71
CA ASP A 46 10.50 8.85 1.09
C ASP A 46 9.20 8.05 0.77
N VAL A 47 8.05 8.48 1.29
CA VAL A 47 6.74 7.87 1.01
C VAL A 47 6.20 8.44 -0.29
N THR A 48 6.83 7.99 -1.38
CA THR A 48 6.39 8.27 -2.74
C THR A 48 5.24 7.32 -3.14
N PRO A 49 4.46 7.65 -4.18
CA PRO A 49 3.49 6.72 -4.75
C PRO A 49 4.12 5.38 -5.14
N ASP A 50 5.37 5.39 -5.65
CA ASP A 50 6.13 4.19 -6.00
C ASP A 50 6.46 3.34 -4.77
N TYR A 51 6.83 3.98 -3.66
CA TYR A 51 7.05 3.29 -2.39
C TYR A 51 5.77 2.62 -1.89
N ILE A 52 4.63 3.33 -1.90
CA ILE A 52 3.33 2.77 -1.50
C ILE A 52 2.96 1.58 -2.38
N ALA A 53 3.12 1.70 -3.71
CA ALA A 53 2.86 0.62 -4.64
C ALA A 53 3.77 -0.60 -4.37
N TRP A 54 5.05 -0.37 -4.09
CA TRP A 54 5.99 -1.42 -3.73
C TRP A 54 5.61 -2.12 -2.41
N VAL A 55 5.19 -1.36 -1.40
CA VAL A 55 4.73 -1.92 -0.11
C VAL A 55 3.53 -2.84 -0.33
N GLU A 56 2.51 -2.37 -1.05
CA GLU A 56 1.30 -3.17 -1.31
C GLU A 56 1.61 -4.43 -2.13
N GLN A 57 2.43 -4.31 -3.18
CA GLN A 57 2.86 -5.47 -3.97
C GLN A 57 3.64 -6.49 -3.13
N THR A 58 4.50 -6.01 -2.22
CA THR A 58 5.30 -6.86 -1.35
C THR A 58 4.42 -7.57 -0.33
N ARG A 59 3.47 -6.86 0.27
CA ARG A 59 2.47 -7.44 1.18
C ARG A 59 1.71 -8.59 0.52
N LEU A 60 1.19 -8.36 -0.69
CA LEU A 60 0.48 -9.40 -1.46
C LEU A 60 1.35 -10.64 -1.75
N LYS A 61 2.64 -10.44 -2.07
CA LYS A 61 3.58 -11.56 -2.30
C LYS A 61 3.86 -12.34 -1.02
N ILE A 62 3.99 -11.65 0.12
CA ILE A 62 4.17 -12.28 1.43
C ILE A 62 2.92 -13.09 1.78
N ASP A 63 1.73 -12.51 1.67
CA ASP A 63 0.45 -13.18 1.97
C ASP A 63 0.30 -14.45 1.11
N ALA A 64 0.63 -14.38 -0.17
CA ALA A 64 0.62 -15.53 -1.06
C ALA A 64 1.63 -16.61 -0.62
N GLY A 65 2.84 -16.22 -0.24
CA GLY A 65 3.88 -17.14 0.25
C GLY A 65 3.49 -17.81 1.57
N VAL A 66 2.91 -17.07 2.52
CA VAL A 66 2.40 -17.60 3.79
C VAL A 66 1.31 -18.64 3.51
N LYS A 67 0.33 -18.30 2.66
CA LYS A 67 -0.75 -19.23 2.30
C LYS A 67 -0.25 -20.50 1.63
N ALA A 68 0.72 -20.39 0.72
CA ALA A 68 1.34 -21.56 0.09
C ALA A 68 2.07 -22.43 1.12
N ALA A 69 2.82 -21.82 2.04
CA ALA A 69 3.52 -22.53 3.11
C ALA A 69 2.55 -23.26 4.06
N GLU A 70 1.42 -22.65 4.42
CA GLU A 70 0.35 -23.27 5.20
C GLU A 70 -0.25 -24.51 4.51
N GLN A 71 -0.26 -24.53 3.18
CA GLN A 71 -0.72 -25.66 2.36
C GLN A 71 0.35 -26.74 2.18
N GLY A 72 1.56 -26.52 2.69
CA GLY A 72 2.70 -27.43 2.55
C GLY A 72 3.51 -27.23 1.27
N ASP A 73 3.22 -26.20 0.48
CA ASP A 73 3.96 -25.84 -0.73
C ASP A 73 5.29 -25.15 -0.38
N ILE A 74 6.18 -25.90 0.27
CA ILE A 74 7.50 -25.46 0.69
C ILE A 74 8.53 -26.32 -0.04
N LEU A 75 9.56 -25.68 -0.60
CA LEU A 75 10.63 -26.35 -1.31
C LEU A 75 11.90 -26.38 -0.45
N ALA A 76 12.60 -27.51 -0.47
CA ALA A 76 13.91 -27.62 0.15
C ALA A 76 14.95 -26.85 -0.67
N ALA A 77 15.88 -26.17 0.01
CA ALA A 77 16.83 -25.27 -0.65
C ALA A 77 17.77 -26.00 -1.63
N ASP A 78 18.15 -27.24 -1.30
CA ASP A 78 18.97 -28.11 -2.16
C ASP A 78 18.23 -28.52 -3.44
N GLU A 79 16.94 -28.84 -3.35
CA GLU A 79 16.09 -29.11 -4.51
C GLU A 79 15.98 -27.89 -5.43
N VAL A 80 15.76 -26.70 -4.85
CA VAL A 80 15.69 -25.44 -5.62
C VAL A 80 17.01 -25.18 -6.35
N LEU A 81 18.15 -25.35 -5.66
CA LEU A 81 19.48 -25.16 -6.25
C LEU A 81 19.76 -26.15 -7.38
N ALA A 82 19.36 -27.42 -7.21
CA ALA A 82 19.51 -28.44 -8.24
C ALA A 82 18.68 -28.09 -9.49
N GLN A 83 17.41 -27.69 -9.31
CA GLN A 83 16.53 -27.27 -10.40
C GLN A 83 17.07 -26.04 -11.14
N LEU A 84 17.57 -25.03 -10.41
CA LEU A 84 18.17 -23.84 -11.00
C LEU A 84 19.40 -24.19 -11.84
N ARG A 85 20.30 -25.03 -11.31
CA ARG A 85 21.50 -25.46 -12.03
C ARG A 85 21.14 -26.23 -13.30
N HIS A 86 20.13 -27.09 -13.23
CA HIS A 86 19.63 -27.81 -14.40
C HIS A 86 19.08 -26.85 -15.47
N LYS A 87 18.23 -25.89 -15.08
CA LYS A 87 17.67 -24.87 -16.00
C LYS A 87 18.76 -24.07 -16.70
N VAL A 88 19.79 -23.64 -15.96
CA VAL A 88 20.93 -22.89 -16.53
C VAL A 88 21.71 -23.75 -17.53
N ASN A 89 21.98 -25.01 -17.20
CA ASN A 89 22.71 -25.91 -18.10
C ASN A 89 21.92 -26.20 -19.39
N ALA A 90 20.60 -26.40 -19.28
CA ALA A 90 19.73 -26.59 -20.43
C ALA A 90 19.73 -25.36 -21.35
N ALA A 91 19.63 -24.15 -20.78
CA ALA A 91 19.67 -22.91 -21.54
C ALA A 91 21.02 -22.73 -22.28
N LYS A 92 22.14 -23.10 -21.64
CA LYS A 92 23.46 -23.07 -22.28
C LYS A 92 23.57 -24.06 -23.44
N ALA A 93 23.07 -25.27 -23.27
CA ALA A 93 23.09 -26.29 -24.33
C ALA A 93 22.20 -25.92 -25.52
N ALA A 94 21.10 -25.20 -25.29
CA ALA A 94 20.22 -24.72 -26.36
C ALA A 94 20.75 -23.48 -27.10
N SER A 95 21.75 -22.80 -26.54
CA SER A 95 22.39 -21.61 -27.13
C SER A 95 23.70 -21.93 -27.86
N ALA A 96 24.13 -23.19 -27.89
CA ALA A 96 25.34 -23.68 -28.55
C ALA A 96 24.99 -24.41 -29.85
#